data_AF-A0A3D1H7I5-F1
#
_entry.id   AF-A0A3D1H7I5-F1
#
_cell.length_a   1.000
_cell.length_b   1.000
_cell.length_c   1.000
_cell.angle_alpha   90.00
_cell.angle_beta   90.00
_cell.angle_gamma   90.00
#
_symmetry.space_group_name_H-M   'P 1'
#
loop_
_entity.id
_entity.type
_entity.pdbx_description
1 polymer ?
#
loop_
_entity_poly.entity_id
_entity_poly.type
_entity_poly.pdbx_seq_one_letter_code
_entity_poly.pdbx_strand_id
1 'polypeptide(L)'
;DRWDIDYIYIDSAAQQTRFDFAQNYGISTINAKKSVLDGIGHVAGIIDNDKLVIDQEAKESLICVDAYQWDPNPNLAREKPKHNAASHMADALRYALYSFITSNITF
;
A
#
# COMPACT_ATOMS: atom_id res chain seq x y z
N ASP A 1 5.18 5.24 -20.62
CA ASP A 1 6.24 5.08 -21.65
C ASP A 1 7.63 4.87 -21.05
N ARG A 2 8.27 5.87 -20.42
CA ARG A 2 9.66 5.73 -19.91
C ARG A 2 9.88 4.52 -18.99
N TRP A 3 8.90 4.20 -18.16
CA TRP A 3 8.99 3.19 -17.09
C TRP A 3 7.97 2.07 -17.24
N ASP A 4 7.18 2.09 -18.32
CA ASP A 4 6.13 1.10 -18.60
C ASP A 4 5.22 0.76 -17.40
N ILE A 5 4.72 1.80 -16.72
CA ILE A 5 3.89 1.64 -15.52
C ILE A 5 2.45 1.33 -15.93
N ASP A 6 1.94 0.17 -15.51
CA ASP A 6 0.54 -0.23 -15.73
C ASP A 6 -0.45 0.51 -14.81
N TYR A 7 -0.15 0.53 -13.50
CA TYR A 7 -1.08 1.02 -12.48
C TYR A 7 -0.39 1.92 -11.47
N ILE A 8 -1.05 3.03 -11.15
CA ILE A 8 -0.67 3.92 -10.04
C ILE A 8 -1.85 3.99 -9.09
N TYR A 9 -1.67 3.48 -7.88
CA TYR A 9 -2.67 3.58 -6.82
C TYR A 9 -2.37 4.77 -5.90
N ILE A 10 -3.41 5.47 -5.49
CA ILE A 10 -3.33 6.59 -4.56
C ILE A 10 -4.25 6.38 -3.38
N ASP A 11 -3.86 6.91 -2.21
CA ASP A 11 -4.76 6.96 -1.05
C ASP A 11 -6.06 7.66 -1.46
N SER A 12 -7.19 6.96 -1.31
CA SER A 12 -8.49 7.47 -1.73
C SER A 12 -8.95 8.72 -0.97
N ALA A 13 -8.29 9.10 0.13
CA ALA A 13 -8.55 10.37 0.82
C ALA A 13 -7.80 11.56 0.19
N ALA A 14 -6.75 11.32 -0.62
CA ALA A 14 -5.91 12.36 -1.22
C ALA A 14 -6.46 12.90 -2.55
N GLN A 15 -7.74 13.30 -2.57
CA GLN A 15 -8.43 13.70 -3.81
C GLN A 15 -7.83 14.95 -4.46
N GLN A 16 -7.35 15.92 -3.67
CA GLN A 16 -6.69 17.11 -4.22
C GLN A 16 -5.38 16.73 -4.91
N THR A 17 -4.51 15.96 -4.25
CA THR A 17 -3.25 15.46 -4.83
C THR A 17 -3.50 14.65 -6.09
N ARG A 18 -4.53 13.80 -6.10
CA ARG A 18 -4.95 13.06 -7.29
C ARG A 18 -5.30 13.99 -8.46
N PHE A 19 -6.08 15.04 -8.20
CA PHE A 19 -6.43 16.04 -9.20
C PHE A 19 -5.18 16.76 -9.73
N ASP A 20 -4.29 17.18 -8.83
CA ASP A 20 -3.05 17.88 -9.18
C ASP A 20 -2.12 17.01 -10.03
N PHE A 21 -1.99 15.72 -9.72
CA PHE A 21 -1.24 14.75 -10.53
C PHE A 21 -1.79 14.62 -11.95
N ALA A 22 -3.10 14.52 -12.10
CA ALA A 22 -3.72 14.41 -13.42
C ALA A 22 -3.60 15.71 -14.22
N GLN A 23 -3.89 16.86 -13.61
CA GLN A 23 -3.94 18.15 -14.32
C GLN A 23 -2.55 18.72 -14.63
N ASN A 24 -1.64 18.68 -13.66
CA ASN A 24 -0.36 19.38 -13.78
C ASN A 24 0.74 18.49 -14.34
N TYR A 25 0.61 17.17 -14.23
CA TYR A 25 1.66 16.22 -14.58
C TYR A 25 1.21 15.11 -15.54
N GLY A 26 -0.07 15.04 -15.91
CA GLY A 26 -0.61 13.98 -16.77
C GLY A 26 -0.56 12.59 -16.12
N ILE A 27 -0.45 12.51 -14.79
CA ILE A 27 -0.33 11.25 -14.05
C ILE A 27 -1.72 10.83 -13.57
N SER A 28 -2.30 9.86 -14.26
CA SER A 28 -3.57 9.24 -13.86
C SER A 28 -3.36 8.24 -12.74
N THR A 29 -4.28 8.23 -11.76
CA THR A 29 -4.23 7.31 -10.60
C THR A 29 -5.58 6.71 -10.27
N ILE A 30 -5.53 5.53 -9.65
CA ILE A 30 -6.68 4.73 -9.20
C ILE A 30 -6.79 4.83 -7.68
N ASN A 31 -8.00 5.07 -7.16
CA ASN A 31 -8.23 5.08 -5.72
C ASN A 31 -7.98 3.67 -5.14
N ALA A 32 -7.09 3.59 -4.15
CA ALA A 32 -6.77 2.34 -3.47
C ALA A 32 -7.96 1.79 -2.66
N LYS A 33 -8.05 0.47 -2.55
CA LYS A 33 -8.94 -0.22 -1.60
C LYS A 33 -8.31 -0.20 -0.22
N LYS A 34 -8.93 0.54 0.71
CA LYS A 34 -8.34 0.86 2.01
C LYS A 34 -8.63 -0.14 3.14
N SER A 35 -9.18 -1.33 2.86
CA SER A 35 -9.41 -2.32 3.94
C SER A 35 -8.08 -2.68 4.60
N VAL A 36 -7.98 -2.43 5.91
CA VAL A 36 -6.72 -2.52 6.64
C VAL A 36 -6.38 -3.98 6.91
N LEU A 37 -7.24 -4.70 7.64
CA LEU A 37 -6.97 -6.09 8.04
C LEU A 37 -6.91 -7.03 6.83
N ASP A 38 -7.85 -6.91 5.88
CA ASP A 38 -7.83 -7.76 4.67
C ASP A 38 -6.58 -7.48 3.83
N GLY A 39 -6.20 -6.21 3.68
CA GLY A 39 -5.02 -5.83 2.93
C GLY A 39 -3.73 -6.29 3.60
N ILE A 40 -3.62 -6.18 4.92
CA ILE A 40 -2.49 -6.71 5.69
C ILE A 40 -2.42 -8.23 5.52
N GLY A 41 -3.54 -8.95 5.66
CA GLY A 41 -3.59 -10.39 5.49
C GLY A 41 -3.16 -10.83 4.08
N HIS A 42 -3.56 -10.09 3.05
CA HIS A 42 -3.12 -10.37 1.68
C HIS A 42 -1.61 -10.19 1.50
N VAL A 43 -1.03 -9.07 1.97
CA VAL A 43 0.42 -8.82 1.88
C VAL A 43 1.21 -9.83 2.71
N ALA A 44 0.75 -10.15 3.93
CA ALA A 44 1.36 -11.17 4.77
C ALA A 44 1.39 -12.52 4.03
N GLY A 45 0.29 -12.93 3.39
CA GLY A 45 0.27 -14.15 2.58
C GLY A 45 1.28 -14.16 1.42
N ILE A 46 1.57 -13.02 0.80
CA ILE A 46 2.63 -12.91 -0.23
C ILE A 46 4.01 -13.09 0.40
N ILE A 47 4.27 -12.44 1.54
CA ILE A 47 5.55 -12.50 2.24
C ILE A 47 5.81 -13.91 2.77
N ASP A 48 4.85 -14.51 3.47
CA ASP A 48 4.96 -15.85 4.08
C ASP A 48 5.16 -16.98 3.05
N ASN A 49 4.89 -16.72 1.78
CA ASN A 49 5.08 -17.66 0.67
C ASN A 49 6.29 -17.30 -0.22
N ASP A 50 7.22 -16.47 0.28
CA ASP A 50 8.44 -16.05 -0.42
C ASP A 50 8.17 -15.41 -1.79
N LYS A 51 7.05 -14.68 -1.93
CA LYS A 51 6.64 -14.04 -3.20
C LYS A 51 6.94 -12.54 -3.25
N LEU A 52 7.37 -11.94 -2.14
CA LEU A 52 7.83 -10.55 -2.14
C LEU A 52 9.35 -10.51 -2.20
N VAL A 53 9.89 -9.95 -3.28
CA VAL A 53 11.32 -9.63 -3.40
C VAL A 53 11.47 -8.11 -3.40
N ILE A 54 12.29 -7.58 -2.49
CA ILE A 54 12.56 -6.16 -2.39
C ILE A 54 14.02 -5.93 -2.75
N ASP A 55 14.26 -5.00 -3.67
CA ASP A 55 15.60 -4.58 -4.03
C ASP A 55 16.34 -3.99 -2.81
N GLN A 56 17.62 -4.31 -2.66
CA GLN A 56 18.41 -3.86 -1.51
C GLN A 56 18.52 -2.33 -1.41
N GLU A 57 18.37 -1.60 -2.53
CA GLU A 57 18.38 -0.14 -2.56
C GLU A 57 17.05 0.49 -2.16
N ALA A 58 15.94 -0.27 -2.13
CA ALA A 58 14.63 0.21 -1.72
C ALA A 58 14.50 0.29 -0.18
N LYS A 59 15.32 1.14 0.45
CA LYS A 59 15.50 1.23 1.90
C LYS A 59 14.18 1.41 2.67
N GLU A 60 13.31 2.29 2.19
CA GLU A 60 12.01 2.53 2.84
C GLU A 60 11.09 1.31 2.77
N SER A 61 11.09 0.57 1.66
CA SER A 61 10.34 -0.68 1.52
C SER A 61 10.88 -1.78 2.42
N LEU A 62 12.21 -1.87 2.56
CA LEU A 62 12.84 -2.80 3.50
C LEU A 62 12.49 -2.47 4.95
N ILE A 63 12.59 -1.18 5.33
CA ILE A 63 12.23 -0.72 6.67
C ILE A 63 10.76 -1.00 6.97
N CYS A 64 9.87 -0.81 5.99
CA CYS A 64 8.44 -0.98 6.22
C CYS A 64 8.07 -2.43 6.50
N VAL A 65 8.72 -3.42 5.87
CA VAL A 65 8.46 -4.84 6.15
C VAL A 65 9.16 -5.33 7.42
N ASP A 66 10.31 -4.75 7.77
CA ASP A 66 11.10 -5.14 8.96
C ASP A 66 10.53 -4.54 10.26
N ALA A 67 10.10 -3.27 10.22
CA ALA A 67 9.69 -2.51 11.40
C ALA A 67 8.18 -2.27 11.52
N TYR A 68 7.35 -2.92 10.70
CA TYR A 68 5.88 -2.83 10.84
C TYR A 68 5.43 -3.41 12.17
N GLN A 69 4.52 -2.70 12.86
CA GLN A 69 4.09 -3.07 14.21
C GLN A 69 2.60 -2.82 14.40
N TRP A 70 1.95 -3.68 15.18
CA TRP A 70 0.62 -3.42 15.72
C TRP A 70 0.68 -2.31 16.78
N ASP A 71 -0.38 -1.50 16.87
CA ASP A 71 -0.53 -0.51 17.93
C ASP A 71 -0.77 -1.26 19.27
N PRO A 72 0.11 -1.12 20.27
CA PRO A 72 0.05 -1.90 21.51
C PRO A 72 -1.03 -1.41 22.48
N ASN A 73 -1.77 -0.34 22.16
CA ASN A 73 -2.79 0.20 23.05
C ASN A 73 -3.92 -0.83 23.30
N PRO A 74 -4.13 -1.29 24.54
CA PRO A 74 -5.15 -2.31 24.84
C PRO A 74 -6.58 -1.79 24.73
N ASN A 75 -6.78 -0.46 24.64
CA ASN A 75 -8.09 0.18 24.57
C ASN A 75 -8.58 0.41 23.13
N LEU A 76 -7.90 -0.16 22.13
CA LEU A 76 -8.32 0.00 20.75
C LEU A 76 -9.66 -0.68 20.50
N ALA A 77 -10.62 0.06 19.94
CA ALA A 77 -11.90 -0.51 19.52
C ALA A 77 -11.75 -1.54 18.38
N ARG A 78 -10.63 -1.50 17.66
CA ARG A 78 -10.27 -2.38 16.54
C ARG A 78 -8.76 -2.32 16.34
N GLU A 79 -8.17 -3.49 16.05
CA GLU A 79 -6.74 -3.61 15.78
C GLU A 79 -6.33 -2.73 14.60
N LYS A 80 -5.18 -2.09 14.75
CA LYS A 80 -4.60 -1.26 13.71
C LYS A 80 -3.08 -1.21 13.86
N PRO A 81 -2.36 -0.88 12.79
CA PRO A 81 -0.92 -0.64 12.85
C PRO A 81 -0.59 0.58 13.69
N LYS A 82 0.58 0.56 14.32
CA LYS A 82 1.18 1.73 14.96
C LYS A 82 1.50 2.77 13.88
N HIS A 83 1.02 4.00 14.08
CA HIS A 83 1.21 5.08 13.11
C HIS A 83 2.64 5.66 13.18
N ASN A 84 3.48 5.29 12.21
CA ASN A 84 4.87 5.73 12.08
C ASN A 84 5.38 5.63 10.62
N ALA A 85 6.65 5.95 10.39
CA ALA A 85 7.32 5.87 9.09
C ALA A 85 7.17 4.50 8.40
N ALA A 86 7.38 3.41 9.14
CA ALA A 86 7.21 2.06 8.61
C ALA A 86 5.76 1.82 8.15
N SER A 87 4.76 2.27 8.91
CA SER A 87 3.35 2.12 8.53
C SER A 87 2.95 2.90 7.27
N HIS A 88 3.56 4.07 7.03
CA HIS A 88 3.24 4.88 5.84
C HIS A 88 3.67 4.19 4.54
N MET A 89 4.89 3.66 4.51
CA MET A 89 5.38 2.96 3.32
C MET A 89 4.68 1.60 3.15
N ALA A 90 4.37 0.91 4.26
CA ALA A 90 3.60 -0.33 4.21
C ALA A 90 2.16 -0.11 3.71
N ASP A 91 1.55 1.05 3.98
CA ASP A 91 0.25 1.42 3.41
C ASP A 91 0.32 1.53 1.87
N ALA A 92 1.37 2.13 1.32
CA ALA A 92 1.57 2.20 -0.13
C ALA A 92 1.74 0.80 -0.76
N LEU A 93 2.55 -0.06 -0.13
CA LEU A 93 2.72 -1.46 -0.55
C LEU A 93 1.38 -2.22 -0.54
N ARG A 94 0.63 -2.09 0.56
CA ARG A 94 -0.71 -2.69 0.73
C ARG A 94 -1.69 -2.18 -0.32
N TYR A 95 -1.70 -0.87 -0.60
CA TYR A 95 -2.55 -0.29 -1.63
C TYR A 95 -2.26 -0.90 -3.00
N ALA A 96 -1.00 -1.02 -3.39
CA ALA A 96 -0.64 -1.60 -4.67
C ALA A 96 -1.08 -3.06 -4.79
N LEU A 97 -0.68 -3.90 -3.84
CA LEU A 97 -0.93 -5.35 -3.90
C LEU A 97 -2.41 -5.69 -3.72
N TYR A 98 -3.07 -5.11 -2.71
CA TYR A 98 -4.45 -5.45 -2.39
C TYR A 98 -5.45 -4.84 -3.38
N SER A 99 -5.23 -3.60 -3.84
CA SER A 99 -6.15 -2.98 -4.80
C SER A 99 -6.08 -3.68 -6.16
N PHE A 100 -4.90 -4.16 -6.55
CA PHE A 100 -4.71 -4.89 -7.80
C PHE A 100 -5.55 -6.17 -7.83
N ILE A 101 -5.40 -7.03 -6.81
CA ILE A 101 -6.12 -8.31 -6.80
C ILE A 101 -7.64 -8.12 -6.63
N THR A 102 -8.08 -7.13 -5.85
CA THR A 102 -9.51 -6.90 -5.60
C THR A 102 -10.22 -6.19 -6.75
N SER A 103 -9.50 -5.42 -7.56
CA SER A 103 -10.07 -4.75 -8.74
C SER A 103 -10.09 -5.66 -9.97
N ASN A 104 -9.26 -6.71 -10.00
CA ASN A 104 -9.13 -7.65 -11.11
C ASN A 104 -9.85 -8.99 -10.89
N ILE A 105 -10.74 -9.08 -9.90
CA ILE A 105 -11.67 -10.23 -9.79
C ILE A 105 -12.80 -10.03 -10.82
N THR A 106 -12.49 -10.32 -12.08
CA THR A 106 -13.48 -10.60 -13.11
C THR A 106 -13.35 -12.09 -13.45
N PHE A 107 -14.42 -12.84 -13.18
CA PHE A 107 -14.58 -14.25 -13.53
C PHE A 107 -14.53 -14.47 -15.04
#